data_AF-A0A7R9F6X7-F1
#
_entry.id   AF-A0A7R9F6X7-F1
#
_cell.length_a   1.000
_cell.length_b   1.000
_cell.length_c   1.000
_cell.angle_alpha   90.00
_cell.angle_beta   90.00
_cell.angle_gamma   90.00
#
_symmetry.space_group_name_H-M   'P 1'
#
loop_
_entity.id
_entity.type
_entity.pdbx_description
1 polymer ?
#
loop_
_entity_poly.entity_id
_entity_poly.type
_entity_poly.pdbx_seq_one_letter_code
_entity_poly.pdbx_strand_id
1 'polypeptide(L)'
;MFNANKLVFLAMFVKVLDYVQYYLDLMAANQRDQAEWQPEYNLSSYYGLNEVSPASLNNLAESFITLEGRPLFDRYYRANSVRLHHNSDPRACDSSCAYNHYCAITQLDYTDFRGCLETEPSAFSSRATLQSDSSAAAILWCFFTTIGVVSVFHIS
;
A
#
# COMPACT_ATOMS: atom_id res chain seq x y z
N MET A 1 5.61 -16.65 1.63
CA MET A 1 5.13 -17.70 0.71
C MET A 1 3.95 -17.10 -0.04
N PHE A 2 4.08 -16.85 -1.34
CA PHE A 2 3.04 -16.22 -2.15
C PHE A 2 1.89 -17.21 -2.38
N ASN A 3 0.64 -16.77 -2.30
CA ASN A 3 -0.47 -17.60 -2.76
C ASN A 3 -0.50 -17.64 -4.28
N ALA A 4 -0.91 -18.78 -4.86
CA ALA A 4 -1.15 -18.86 -6.29
C ALA A 4 -2.45 -18.12 -6.64
N ASN A 5 -2.50 -17.49 -7.81
CA ASN A 5 -3.64 -16.69 -8.25
C ASN A 5 -4.10 -17.10 -9.65
N LYS A 6 -5.41 -16.96 -9.91
CA LYS A 6 -6.05 -17.25 -11.21
C LYS A 6 -7.12 -16.21 -11.51
N LEU A 7 -7.09 -15.62 -12.70
CA LEU A 7 -8.11 -14.68 -13.18
C LEU A 7 -9.13 -15.38 -14.08
N VAL A 8 -10.41 -15.09 -13.88
CA VAL A 8 -11.51 -15.52 -14.76
C VAL A 8 -12.20 -14.28 -15.29
N PHE A 9 -12.10 -14.04 -16.59
CA PHE A 9 -12.67 -12.86 -17.26
C PHE A 9 -14.09 -13.13 -17.74
N LEU A 10 -14.98 -12.16 -17.49
CA LEU A 10 -16.27 -12.07 -18.15
C LEU A 10 -16.12 -11.12 -19.34
N ALA A 11 -16.41 -11.59 -20.55
CA ALA A 11 -16.28 -10.79 -21.77
C ALA A 11 -17.48 -10.99 -22.70
N MET A 12 -17.85 -9.93 -23.42
CA MET A 12 -18.80 -9.96 -24.52
C MET A 12 -18.11 -9.45 -25.78
N PHE A 13 -17.94 -10.32 -26.78
CA PHE A 13 -17.04 -10.10 -27.91
C PHE A 13 -15.61 -9.76 -27.45
N VAL A 14 -15.07 -8.61 -27.88
CA VAL A 14 -13.74 -8.11 -27.49
C VAL A 14 -13.75 -7.21 -26.25
N LYS A 15 -14.93 -6.98 -25.65
CA LYS A 15 -15.06 -6.12 -24.45
C LYS A 15 -15.00 -6.98 -23.19
N VAL A 16 -14.03 -6.67 -22.32
CA VAL A 16 -14.02 -7.18 -20.94
C VAL A 16 -15.11 -6.46 -20.15
N LEU A 17 -16.00 -7.22 -19.54
CA LEU A 17 -17.07 -6.71 -18.69
C LEU A 17 -16.66 -6.71 -17.23
N ASP A 18 -15.92 -7.75 -16.81
CA ASP A 18 -15.42 -7.90 -15.45
C ASP A 18 -14.35 -8.99 -15.35
N TYR A 19 -13.72 -9.14 -14.19
CA TYR A 19 -13.01 -10.36 -13.84
C TYR A 19 -13.22 -10.75 -12.38
N VAL A 20 -13.11 -12.05 -12.11
CA VAL A 20 -12.99 -12.59 -10.75
C VAL A 20 -11.56 -13.09 -10.54
N GLN A 21 -10.90 -12.55 -9.53
CA GLN A 21 -9.64 -13.07 -9.04
C GLN A 21 -9.92 -14.22 -8.08
N TYR A 22 -9.33 -15.38 -8.33
CA TYR A 22 -9.27 -16.50 -7.41
C TYR A 22 -7.88 -16.60 -6.82
N TYR A 23 -7.79 -17.12 -5.60
CA TYR A 23 -6.53 -17.45 -4.95
C TYR A 23 -6.58 -18.87 -4.40
N LEU A 24 -5.39 -19.44 -4.22
CA LEU A 24 -5.18 -20.71 -3.53
C LEU A 24 -4.34 -20.45 -2.28
N ASP A 25 -4.90 -20.74 -1.10
CA ASP A 25 -4.14 -20.75 0.14
C ASP A 25 -3.15 -21.92 0.12
N LEU A 26 -1.88 -21.62 -0.16
CA LEU A 26 -0.87 -22.67 -0.29
C LEU A 26 -0.55 -23.34 1.04
N MET A 27 -0.73 -22.65 2.17
CA MET A 27 -0.51 -23.24 3.49
C MET A 27 -1.57 -24.29 3.76
N ALA A 28 -2.85 -23.96 3.55
CA ALA A 28 -3.95 -24.90 3.71
C ALA A 28 -3.88 -26.04 2.69
N ALA A 29 -3.55 -25.73 1.43
CA ALA A 29 -3.47 -26.73 0.36
C ALA A 29 -2.37 -27.76 0.62
N ASN A 30 -1.18 -27.33 1.05
CA ASN A 30 -0.08 -28.23 1.37
C ASN A 30 -0.35 -29.08 2.63
N GLN A 31 -1.08 -28.54 3.61
CA GLN A 31 -1.46 -29.31 4.80
C GLN A 31 -2.48 -30.41 4.51
N ARG A 32 -3.39 -30.16 3.55
CA ARG A 32 -4.48 -31.10 3.19
C ARG A 32 -4.16 -31.97 1.98
N ASP A 33 -3.04 -31.72 1.32
CA ASP A 33 -2.69 -32.29 0.00
C ASP A 33 -3.85 -32.14 -1.03
N GLN A 34 -4.52 -30.99 -0.98
CA GLN A 34 -5.70 -30.70 -1.80
C GLN A 34 -5.78 -29.22 -2.16
N ALA A 35 -5.92 -28.92 -3.46
CA ALA A 35 -6.07 -27.55 -3.95
C ALA A 35 -7.53 -27.10 -3.96
N GLU A 36 -7.89 -26.20 -3.04
CA GLU A 36 -9.23 -25.61 -2.96
C GLU A 36 -9.19 -24.12 -3.35
N TRP A 37 -9.59 -23.81 -4.58
CA TRP A 37 -9.60 -22.44 -5.10
C TRP A 37 -10.77 -21.63 -4.55
N GLN A 38 -10.49 -20.42 -4.06
CA GLN A 38 -11.49 -19.54 -3.48
C GLN A 38 -11.54 -18.21 -4.26
N PRO A 39 -12.73 -17.63 -4.48
CA PRO A 39 -12.83 -16.27 -5.02
C PRO A 39 -12.22 -15.28 -4.01
N GLU A 40 -11.34 -14.40 -4.50
CA GLU A 40 -10.75 -13.30 -3.74
C GLU A 40 -11.62 -12.05 -3.86
N TYR A 41 -11.85 -11.59 -5.09
CA TYR A 41 -12.71 -10.46 -5.38
C TYR A 41 -13.13 -10.43 -6.85
N ASN A 42 -14.20 -9.70 -7.13
CA ASN A 42 -14.63 -9.32 -8.46
C ASN A 42 -14.26 -7.85 -8.71
N LEU A 43 -13.64 -7.51 -9.83
CA LEU A 43 -13.03 -6.19 -10.08
C LEU A 43 -14.04 -5.05 -9.93
N SER A 44 -15.18 -5.13 -10.62
CA SER A 44 -16.15 -4.03 -10.65
C SER A 44 -16.71 -3.74 -9.26
N SER A 45 -17.17 -4.77 -8.55
CA SER A 45 -17.69 -4.64 -7.19
C SER A 45 -16.62 -4.18 -6.18
N TYR A 46 -15.37 -4.63 -6.33
CA TYR A 46 -14.30 -4.35 -5.38
C TYR A 46 -13.81 -2.90 -5.42
N TYR A 47 -13.84 -2.27 -6.59
CA TYR A 47 -13.45 -0.87 -6.79
C TYR A 47 -14.64 0.07 -7.05
N GLY A 48 -15.88 -0.43 -7.11
CA GLY A 48 -17.07 0.38 -7.37
C GLY A 48 -17.13 0.92 -8.80
N LEU A 49 -16.67 0.14 -9.79
CA LEU A 49 -16.65 0.54 -11.19
C LEU A 49 -18.02 0.27 -11.85
N ASN A 50 -18.55 1.28 -12.54
CA ASN A 50 -19.76 1.11 -13.37
C ASN A 50 -19.47 0.33 -14.67
N GLU A 51 -18.24 0.45 -15.17
CA GLU A 51 -17.76 -0.30 -16.32
C GLU A 51 -16.25 -0.55 -16.21
N VAL A 52 -15.80 -1.63 -16.85
CA VAL A 52 -14.37 -1.92 -17.04
C VAL A 52 -13.97 -1.38 -18.42
N SER A 53 -13.41 -0.17 -18.44
CA SER A 53 -12.91 0.49 -19.65
C SER A 53 -11.52 1.09 -19.39
N PRO A 54 -10.72 1.36 -20.44
CA PRO A 54 -9.41 1.98 -20.25
C PRO A 54 -9.50 3.30 -19.48
N ALA A 55 -10.54 4.10 -19.73
CA ALA A 55 -10.78 5.35 -19.02
C ALA A 55 -11.13 5.14 -17.55
N SER A 56 -12.04 4.20 -17.23
CA SER A 56 -12.41 3.95 -15.82
C SER A 56 -11.24 3.39 -15.01
N LEU A 57 -10.41 2.54 -15.62
CA LEU A 57 -9.21 1.99 -14.99
C LEU A 57 -8.09 3.04 -14.84
N ASN A 58 -7.93 3.94 -15.81
CA ASN A 58 -6.99 5.06 -15.68
C ASN A 58 -7.41 6.00 -14.54
N ASN A 59 -8.69 6.38 -14.47
CA ASN A 59 -9.21 7.22 -13.39
C ASN A 59 -9.03 6.56 -12.01
N LEU A 60 -9.21 5.24 -11.93
CA LEU A 60 -8.91 4.48 -10.72
C LEU A 60 -7.42 4.59 -10.35
N ALA A 61 -6.51 4.42 -11.30
CA ALA A 61 -5.07 4.54 -11.06
C ALA A 61 -4.67 5.95 -10.62
N GLU A 62 -5.20 7.00 -11.27
CA GLU A 62 -4.99 8.40 -10.88
C GLU A 62 -5.47 8.69 -9.45
N SER A 63 -6.55 8.05 -9.01
CA SER A 63 -7.04 8.23 -7.64
C SER A 63 -6.03 7.76 -6.58
N PHE A 64 -5.16 6.79 -6.89
CA PHE A 64 -4.22 6.21 -5.92
C PHE A 64 -3.21 7.21 -5.35
N ILE A 65 -2.91 8.27 -6.10
CA ILE A 65 -1.97 9.32 -5.68
C ILE A 65 -2.70 10.52 -5.03
N THR A 66 -3.99 10.40 -4.74
CA THR A 66 -4.78 11.42 -4.02
C THR A 66 -5.02 10.99 -2.57
N LEU A 67 -5.33 11.94 -1.69
CA LEU A 67 -5.70 11.63 -0.30
C LEU A 67 -7.00 10.81 -0.22
N GLU A 68 -7.98 11.14 -1.06
CA GLU A 68 -9.28 10.48 -1.08
C GLU A 68 -9.21 9.05 -1.63
N GLY A 69 -8.30 8.79 -2.58
CA GLY A 69 -8.10 7.47 -3.17
C GLY A 69 -7.16 6.54 -2.40
N ARG A 70 -6.56 6.98 -1.27
CA ARG A 70 -5.71 6.11 -0.43
C ARG A 70 -6.39 4.79 -0.02
N PRO A 71 -7.67 4.76 0.42
CA PRO A 71 -8.33 3.50 0.74
C PRO A 71 -8.48 2.56 -0.47
N LEU A 72 -8.60 3.10 -1.69
CA LEU A 72 -8.64 2.29 -2.93
C LEU A 72 -7.24 1.78 -3.29
N PHE A 73 -6.20 2.59 -3.08
CA PHE A 73 -4.82 2.14 -3.22
C PHE A 73 -4.49 1.02 -2.22
N ASP A 74 -4.91 1.11 -0.96
CA ASP A 74 -4.68 0.07 0.05
C ASP A 74 -5.38 -1.25 -0.32
N ARG A 75 -6.54 -1.19 -1.00
CA ARG A 75 -7.20 -2.36 -1.60
C ARG A 75 -6.34 -2.95 -2.72
N TYR A 76 -5.88 -2.12 -3.65
CA TYR A 76 -4.98 -2.54 -4.73
C TYR A 76 -3.69 -3.18 -4.20
N TYR A 77 -3.02 -2.55 -3.24
CA TYR A 77 -1.76 -3.03 -2.69
C TYR A 77 -1.90 -4.41 -2.02
N ARG A 78 -2.99 -4.60 -1.26
CA ARG A 78 -3.31 -5.94 -0.69
C ARG A 78 -3.58 -6.98 -1.77
N ALA A 79 -4.40 -6.64 -2.77
CA ALA A 79 -4.73 -7.54 -3.87
C ALA A 79 -3.51 -7.90 -4.74
N ASN A 80 -2.60 -6.94 -4.97
CA ASN A 80 -1.36 -7.15 -5.73
C ASN A 80 -0.44 -8.21 -5.08
N SER A 81 -0.49 -8.31 -3.74
CA SER A 81 0.28 -9.29 -2.98
C SER A 81 -0.40 -10.67 -2.81
N VAL A 82 -1.59 -10.88 -3.38
CA VAL A 82 -2.38 -12.12 -3.28
C VAL A 82 -2.53 -12.61 -1.83
N ARG A 83 -2.98 -11.71 -0.94
CA ARG A 83 -3.16 -11.96 0.51
C ARG A 83 -1.91 -12.42 1.28
N LEU A 84 -0.70 -12.28 0.73
CA LEU A 84 0.55 -12.50 1.48
C LEU A 84 0.61 -11.61 2.73
N HIS A 85 0.04 -10.42 2.60
CA HIS A 85 0.10 -9.30 3.51
C HIS A 85 -1.20 -9.13 4.31
N HIS A 86 -1.86 -10.24 4.67
CA HIS A 86 -3.11 -10.22 5.42
C HIS A 86 -3.01 -9.46 6.76
N ASN A 87 -1.78 -9.32 7.30
CA ASN A 87 -1.45 -8.66 8.56
C ASN A 87 -0.38 -7.56 8.43
N SER A 88 0.00 -7.15 7.22
CA SER A 88 1.03 -6.10 7.09
C SER A 88 0.43 -4.73 7.40
N ASP A 89 1.17 -3.94 8.16
CA ASP A 89 0.88 -2.56 8.51
C ASP A 89 0.35 -1.77 7.29
N PRO A 90 -0.78 -1.06 7.39
CA PRO A 90 -1.22 -0.08 6.39
C PRO A 90 -0.16 0.97 6.03
N ARG A 91 0.89 1.12 6.85
CA ARG A 91 2.09 1.92 6.55
C ARG A 91 3.14 1.21 5.68
N ALA A 92 2.91 -0.01 5.23
CA ALA A 92 3.89 -0.77 4.43
C ALA A 92 4.20 -0.12 3.07
N CYS A 93 3.31 0.72 2.55
CA CYS A 93 3.50 1.47 1.31
C CYS A 93 3.08 2.93 1.52
N ASP A 94 4.07 3.82 1.63
CA ASP A 94 3.86 5.24 1.79
C ASP A 94 3.39 5.91 0.48
N SER A 95 3.49 7.23 0.41
CA SER A 95 3.12 7.97 -0.79
C SER A 95 4.09 7.77 -1.95
N SER A 96 5.39 7.68 -1.69
CA SER A 96 6.40 7.44 -2.73
C SER A 96 6.20 6.05 -3.33
N CYS A 97 5.97 5.04 -2.49
CA CYS A 97 5.60 3.70 -2.92
C CYS A 97 4.32 3.69 -3.77
N ALA A 98 3.26 4.40 -3.35
CA ALA A 98 2.02 4.51 -4.14
C ALA A 98 2.24 5.18 -5.50
N TYR A 99 3.07 6.22 -5.54
CA TYR A 99 3.43 6.93 -6.77
C TYR A 99 4.22 6.04 -7.74
N ASN A 100 5.13 5.20 -7.22
CA ASN A 100 5.84 4.20 -8.03
C ASN A 100 4.88 3.21 -8.68
N HIS A 101 3.90 2.72 -7.93
CA HIS A 101 2.84 1.86 -8.48
C HIS A 101 2.00 2.58 -9.52
N TYR A 102 1.62 3.83 -9.29
CA TYR A 102 0.91 4.65 -10.28
C TYR A 102 1.70 4.78 -11.59
N CYS A 103 2.99 5.11 -11.52
CA CYS A 103 3.84 5.19 -12.71
C CYS A 103 3.93 3.83 -13.43
N ALA A 104 4.09 2.73 -12.69
CA ALA A 104 4.17 1.39 -13.27
C ALA A 104 2.86 0.94 -13.94
N ILE A 105 1.71 1.41 -13.44
CA ILE A 105 0.39 1.12 -14.02
C ILE A 105 0.14 1.97 -15.28
N THR A 106 0.51 3.25 -15.25
CA THR A 106 0.09 4.22 -16.27
C THR A 106 1.11 4.42 -17.40
N GLN A 107 2.40 4.18 -17.15
CA GLN A 107 3.48 4.41 -18.11
C GLN A 107 4.05 3.09 -18.62
N LEU A 108 3.69 2.73 -19.85
CA LEU A 108 4.12 1.49 -20.49
C LEU A 108 5.47 1.61 -21.19
N ASP A 109 5.84 2.79 -21.66
CA ASP A 109 7.18 3.06 -22.20
C ASP A 109 8.18 3.27 -21.06
N TYR A 110 9.39 2.75 -21.23
CA TYR A 110 10.43 2.87 -20.21
C TYR A 110 10.83 4.33 -19.95
N THR A 111 10.90 5.15 -20.99
CA THR A 111 11.26 6.57 -20.89
C THR A 111 10.19 7.33 -20.14
N ASP A 112 8.92 7.07 -20.46
CA ASP A 112 7.77 7.70 -19.79
C ASP A 112 7.67 7.26 -18.33
N PHE A 113 7.92 5.98 -18.04
CA PHE A 113 7.99 5.46 -16.68
C PHE A 113 9.09 6.16 -15.86
N ARG A 114 10.29 6.28 -16.43
CA ARG A 114 11.43 7.00 -15.82
C ARG A 114 11.10 8.47 -15.57
N GLY A 115 10.54 9.15 -16.57
CA GLY A 115 10.10 10.53 -16.45
C GLY A 115 9.04 10.71 -15.36
N CYS A 116 8.07 9.80 -15.29
CA CYS A 116 7.05 9.80 -14.24
C CYS A 116 7.67 9.73 -12.85
N LEU A 117 8.56 8.77 -12.59
CA LEU A 117 9.24 8.63 -11.29
C LEU A 117 10.02 9.88 -10.88
N GLU A 118 10.60 10.60 -11.84
CA GLU A 118 11.38 11.82 -11.59
C GLU A 118 10.49 13.04 -11.28
N THR A 119 9.19 12.97 -11.60
CA THR A 119 8.20 14.02 -11.33
C THR A 119 7.43 13.85 -10.02
N GLU A 120 7.88 12.97 -9.11
CA GLU A 120 7.22 12.76 -7.82
C GLU A 120 6.93 14.12 -7.14
N PRO A 121 5.66 14.47 -6.85
CA PRO A 121 5.35 15.74 -6.24
C PRO A 121 6.07 15.84 -4.89
N SER A 122 6.86 16.89 -4.69
CA SER A 122 7.63 17.13 -3.47
C SER A 122 6.80 17.15 -2.16
N ALA A 123 5.48 17.26 -2.27
CA ALA A 123 4.54 17.09 -1.15
C ALA A 123 4.48 15.65 -0.60
N PHE A 124 4.82 14.64 -1.41
CA PHE A 124 4.77 13.22 -1.04
C PHE A 124 6.10 12.67 -0.52
N SER A 125 7.22 13.36 -0.78
CA SER A 125 8.55 13.04 -0.25
C SER A 125 8.72 13.40 1.24
N SER A 126 7.87 14.27 1.79
CA SER A 126 8.10 14.95 3.07
C SER A 126 7.77 14.16 4.36
N ARG A 127 7.41 12.87 4.31
CA ARG A 127 7.07 12.10 5.54
C ARG A 127 8.16 11.17 6.07
N ALA A 128 9.33 11.12 5.44
CA ALA A 128 10.46 10.29 5.91
C ALA A 128 11.30 10.94 7.03
N THR A 129 10.98 12.15 7.51
CA THR A 129 11.91 12.91 8.39
C THR A 129 11.29 13.56 9.63
N LEU A 130 10.30 12.94 10.28
CA LEU A 130 9.92 13.31 11.66
C LEU A 130 9.86 12.11 12.59
N GLN A 131 11.00 11.43 12.74
CA GLN A 131 11.33 10.76 14.00
C GLN A 131 12.83 10.82 14.26
N SER A 132 13.36 12.04 14.27
CA SER A 132 14.55 12.35 15.06
C SER A 132 14.05 12.58 16.48
N ASP A 133 14.24 11.59 17.35
CA ASP A 133 14.13 11.73 18.80
C ASP A 133 15.12 12.80 19.28
N SER A 134 14.73 14.07 19.15
CA SER A 134 15.42 15.17 19.81
C SER A 134 14.95 15.16 21.26
N SER A 135 15.82 14.59 22.09
CA SER A 135 15.69 14.43 23.53
C SER A 135 15.48 15.81 24.20
N ALA A 136 14.24 16.27 24.26
CA ALA A 136 13.86 17.44 25.06
C ALA A 136 14.14 17.24 26.57
N ALA A 137 14.44 16.01 26.98
CA ALA A 137 14.90 15.67 28.32
C ALA A 137 16.34 16.11 28.63
N ALA A 138 17.21 16.34 27.62
CA ALA A 138 18.62 16.70 27.86
C ALA A 138 18.81 18.19 28.22
N ILE A 139 17.89 19.06 27.78
CA ILE A 139 17.98 20.51 28.03
C ILE A 139 17.57 20.82 29.48
N LEU A 140 16.67 20.04 30.08
CA LEU A 140 16.27 20.22 31.48
C LEU A 140 17.33 19.71 32.49
N TRP A 141 18.16 18.73 32.11
CA TRP A 141 19.21 18.21 33.00
C TRP A 141 20.42 19.14 33.15
N CYS A 142 20.66 20.05 32.21
CA CYS A 142 21.76 21.01 32.31
C CYS A 142 21.48 22.19 33.25
N PHE A 143 20.20 22.49 33.53
CA PHE A 143 19.84 23.59 34.44
C PHE A 143 19.88 23.20 35.93
N PHE A 144 19.77 21.92 36.26
CA PHE A 144 19.77 21.47 37.65
C PHE A 144 21.16 21.19 38.24
N THR A 145 22.23 21.20 37.45
CA THR A 145 23.60 20.96 37.96
C THR A 145 24.39 22.24 38.24
N THR A 146 23.86 23.44 37.98
CA THR A 146 24.56 24.72 38.23
C THR A 146 24.06 25.48 39.46
N ILE A 147 22.97 25.05 40.11
CA ILE A 147 22.54 25.58 41.40
C ILE A 147 22.46 24.40 42.37
N GLY A 148 23.51 24.28 43.19
CA GLY A 148 23.63 23.20 44.18
C GLY A 148 22.47 23.19 45.15
N VAL A 149 21.58 22.21 44.98
CA VAL A 149 20.70 21.71 46.04
C VAL A 149 20.72 20.18 45.93
N VAL A 150 21.61 19.56 46.70
CA VAL A 150 21.51 18.13 47.01
C VAL A 150 20.32 17.98 47.95
N SER A 151 19.16 17.62 47.40
CA SER A 151 18.04 17.11 48.20
C SER A 151 17.71 15.72 47.70
N VAL A 152 18.19 14.77 48.49
CA VAL A 152 17.92 13.34 48.44
C VAL A 152 16.41 13.11 48.37
N PHE A 153 15.92 12.55 47.27
CA PHE A 153 14.64 11.84 47.26
C PHE A 153 14.92 10.35 47.18
N HIS A 154 14.82 9.75 48.36
CA HIS A 154 14.85 8.33 48.66
C HIS A 154 13.60 7.68 48.03
N ILE A 155 13.82 6.65 47.21
CA ILE A 155 12.76 5.75 46.74
C ILE A 155 12.42 4.80 47.90
N SER A 156 11.18 4.85 48.37
CA SER A 156 10.46 3.74 49.00
C SER A 156 8.99 3.89 48.66
#